data_AF-A0A8S9NL66-F1
#
_entry.id   AF-A0A8S9NL66-F1
#
_cell.length_a   1.000
_cell.length_b   1.000
_cell.length_c   1.000
_cell.angle_alpha   90.00
_cell.angle_beta   90.00
_cell.angle_gamma   90.00
#
_symmetry.space_group_name_H-M   'P 1'
#
loop_
_entity.id
_entity.type
_entity.pdbx_description
1 polymer ?
#
loop_
_entity_poly.entity_id
_entity_poly.type
_entity_poly.pdbx_seq_one_letter_code
_entity_poly.pdbx_strand_id
1 'polypeptide(L)'
;MTPILVEYKGRAADSMPPPPARKEIVLALHAPSVAPVTQPKGQKRKFTKGDDGKSSYQGGSSIASGLRGKFVSLIDGMISECGSETSRLARELLELQGRWSETEAMLTDVKGSHSVKVSKLEIAIGELEKDLGKTASSLLKEKKARKAKSSEIRRLQRQIENDAGLVSRGIQEAKDALSSEFQARLAKISSFLGSLECIRNRDLALATIEGGMAGDLAVVDGDFDLILADLKSACLLPMCSEGPEGKDPVLGGDAAPGLDEVTGEEGA
;
A
#
# COMPACT_ATOMS: atom_id res chain seq x y z
N MET A 1 -16.50 -20.55 -31.82
CA MET A 1 -16.09 -19.74 -30.65
C MET A 1 -14.69 -19.24 -30.96
N THR A 2 -14.58 -18.00 -31.41
CA THR A 2 -13.35 -17.42 -31.98
C THR A 2 -12.46 -16.89 -30.85
N PRO A 3 -11.16 -17.20 -30.80
CA PRO A 3 -10.29 -16.61 -29.79
C PRO A 3 -9.98 -15.16 -30.16
N ILE A 4 -10.16 -14.26 -29.19
CA ILE A 4 -9.78 -12.84 -29.29
C ILE A 4 -8.25 -12.77 -29.13
N LEU A 5 -7.57 -12.42 -30.22
CA LEU A 5 -6.13 -12.16 -30.22
C LEU A 5 -5.89 -10.76 -29.67
N VAL A 6 -5.49 -10.66 -28.39
CA VAL A 6 -5.07 -9.39 -27.78
C VAL A 6 -3.64 -9.09 -28.24
N GLU A 7 -3.53 -8.15 -29.17
CA GLU A 7 -2.28 -7.64 -29.70
C GLU A 7 -1.62 -6.71 -28.66
N TYR A 8 -0.64 -7.21 -27.91
CA TYR A 8 0.20 -6.38 -27.03
C TYR A 8 1.20 -5.59 -27.89
N LYS A 9 0.73 -4.43 -28.37
CA LYS A 9 1.52 -3.43 -29.07
C LYS A 9 2.46 -2.74 -28.08
N GLY A 10 3.67 -3.27 -27.96
CA GLY A 10 4.79 -2.58 -27.34
C GLY A 10 5.10 -1.30 -28.11
N ARG A 11 5.04 -0.15 -27.43
CA ARG A 11 5.63 1.09 -27.92
C ARG A 11 5.92 2.08 -26.79
N ALA A 12 7.06 2.75 -26.99
CA ALA A 12 7.52 3.99 -26.40
C ALA A 12 8.05 3.88 -24.96
N ALA A 13 9.39 3.88 -24.88
CA ALA A 13 10.09 4.48 -23.77
C ALA A 13 9.49 5.87 -23.53
N ASP A 14 8.74 6.00 -22.44
CA ASP A 14 8.28 7.30 -21.99
C ASP A 14 9.50 8.14 -21.67
N SER A 15 9.63 9.15 -22.51
CA SER A 15 10.57 10.24 -22.43
C SER A 15 10.47 10.87 -21.05
N MET A 16 11.43 10.55 -20.18
CA MET A 16 11.66 11.34 -18.97
C MET A 16 11.78 12.81 -19.37
N PRO A 17 11.07 13.74 -18.71
CA PRO A 17 11.26 15.15 -18.97
C PRO A 17 12.73 15.49 -18.69
N PRO A 18 13.40 16.27 -19.55
CA PRO A 18 14.78 16.67 -19.31
C PRO A 18 14.85 17.38 -17.94
N PRO A 19 15.86 17.06 -17.11
CA PRO A 19 15.99 17.65 -15.80
C PRO A 19 16.05 19.18 -15.94
N PRO A 20 15.37 19.94 -15.05
CA PRO A 20 15.35 21.39 -15.11
C PRO A 20 16.77 21.92 -15.23
N ALA A 21 17.02 22.71 -16.28
CA ALA A 21 18.30 23.37 -16.48
C ALA A 21 18.64 24.14 -15.20
N ARG A 22 19.71 23.73 -14.54
CA ARG A 22 20.25 24.38 -13.35
C ARG A 22 20.64 25.80 -13.77
N LYS A 23 19.76 26.76 -13.53
CA LYS A 23 20.09 28.17 -13.59
C LYS A 23 21.00 28.43 -12.40
N GLU A 24 22.30 28.36 -12.64
CA GLU A 24 23.31 28.84 -11.72
C GLU A 24 23.06 30.35 -11.56
N ILE A 25 22.37 30.71 -10.49
CA ILE A 25 22.22 32.11 -10.10
C ILE A 25 23.58 32.49 -9.52
N VAL A 26 24.48 32.93 -10.41
CA VAL A 26 25.73 33.59 -10.02
C VAL A 26 25.32 34.90 -9.36
N LEU A 27 25.12 34.87 -8.04
CA LEU A 27 25.13 36.04 -7.20
C LEU A 27 26.54 36.61 -7.26
N ALA A 28 26.79 37.47 -8.26
CA ALA A 28 27.95 38.32 -8.30
C ALA A 28 27.85 39.28 -7.11
N LEU A 29 28.36 38.85 -5.96
CA LEU A 29 28.62 39.70 -4.81
C LEU A 29 29.67 40.71 -5.26
N HIS A 30 29.20 41.90 -5.60
CA HIS A 30 30.06 43.05 -5.83
C HIS A 30 30.77 43.34 -4.51
N ALA A 31 32.06 42.99 -4.44
CA ALA A 31 32.90 43.34 -3.31
C ALA A 31 32.88 44.88 -3.15
N PRO A 32 32.71 45.40 -1.92
CA PRO A 32 32.92 46.82 -1.65
C PRO A 32 34.37 47.14 -1.95
N SER A 33 34.60 47.88 -3.03
CA SER A 33 35.87 48.50 -3.34
C SER A 33 36.27 49.40 -2.16
N VAL A 34 37.22 48.93 -1.35
CA VAL A 34 37.94 49.74 -0.36
C VAL A 34 38.73 50.78 -1.12
N ALA A 35 38.16 51.98 -1.25
CA ALA A 35 38.92 53.17 -1.63
C ALA A 35 39.78 53.57 -0.42
N PRO A 36 41.11 53.67 -0.56
CA PRO A 36 41.93 54.22 0.52
C PRO A 36 41.59 55.71 0.65
N VAL A 37 40.96 56.07 1.77
CA VAL A 37 40.81 57.46 2.19
C VAL A 37 42.20 58.02 2.42
N THR A 38 42.66 58.82 1.47
CA THR A 38 43.87 59.63 1.59
C THR A 38 43.68 60.64 2.72
N GLN A 39 44.58 60.59 3.71
CA GLN A 39 44.67 61.56 4.80
C GLN A 39 44.75 63.01 4.27
N PRO A 40 43.97 63.96 4.80
CA PRO A 40 44.24 65.37 4.61
C PRO A 40 45.49 65.74 5.43
N LYS A 41 46.62 65.79 4.74
CA LYS A 41 47.89 66.29 5.27
C LYS A 41 47.89 67.82 5.14
N GLY A 42 47.61 68.51 6.25
CA GLY A 42 47.79 69.95 6.35
C GLY A 42 47.22 70.45 7.68
N GLN A 43 47.81 71.36 8.43
CA GLN A 43 49.02 72.16 8.26
C GLN A 43 49.26 72.74 9.66
N LYS A 44 50.40 72.43 10.30
CA LYS A 44 50.74 73.00 11.62
C LYS A 44 50.82 74.52 11.52
N ARG A 45 49.80 75.24 12.00
CA ARG A 45 49.88 76.68 12.25
C ARG A 45 50.35 76.90 13.69
N LYS A 46 51.46 77.60 13.81
CA LYS A 46 52.17 77.93 15.05
C LYS A 46 51.51 79.20 15.59
N PHE A 47 50.87 79.11 16.75
CA PHE A 47 50.37 80.30 17.45
C PHE A 47 51.51 80.91 18.24
N THR A 48 51.99 82.06 17.77
CA THR A 48 52.84 82.95 18.55
C THR A 48 51.96 83.81 19.45
N LYS A 49 52.29 83.76 20.74
CA LYS A 49 51.79 84.62 21.82
C LYS A 49 52.00 86.09 21.45
N GLY A 50 50.92 86.87 21.45
CA GLY A 50 50.92 88.32 21.21
C GLY A 50 50.34 89.02 22.42
N ASP A 51 51.08 90.03 22.89
CA ASP A 51 50.97 90.74 24.16
C ASP A 51 49.74 91.63 24.33
N ASP A 52 49.56 91.97 25.62
CA ASP A 52 48.74 93.01 26.21
C ASP A 52 48.55 94.27 25.35
N GLY A 53 47.29 94.59 25.07
CA GLY A 53 46.90 95.85 24.43
C GLY A 53 45.52 96.29 24.91
N LYS A 54 45.50 97.00 26.05
CA LYS A 54 44.31 97.74 26.53
C LYS A 54 43.82 98.68 25.43
N SER A 55 42.55 98.60 25.04
CA SER A 55 41.87 99.69 24.34
C SER A 55 40.61 100.09 25.10
N SER A 56 40.56 101.39 25.38
CA SER A 56 39.54 102.11 26.13
C SER A 56 38.25 102.27 25.32
N TYR A 57 37.14 101.99 25.98
CA TYR A 57 35.81 102.44 25.58
C TYR A 57 35.79 103.96 25.37
N GLN A 58 35.28 104.44 24.22
CA GLN A 58 34.32 105.54 24.20
C GLN A 58 33.77 105.82 22.79
N GLY A 59 32.44 105.86 22.67
CA GLY A 59 31.74 106.85 21.83
C GLY A 59 31.48 106.50 20.36
N GLY A 60 30.26 106.06 20.05
CA GLY A 60 29.77 106.00 18.67
C GLY A 60 28.45 105.24 18.53
N SER A 61 27.37 105.75 19.13
CA SER A 61 26.02 105.21 18.91
C SER A 61 25.52 105.62 17.53
N SER A 62 25.84 104.80 16.54
CA SER A 62 25.32 104.87 15.18
C SER A 62 24.76 103.49 14.84
N ILE A 63 23.65 103.47 14.11
CA ILE A 63 22.87 102.41 13.45
C ILE A 63 23.53 101.01 13.29
N ALA A 64 24.87 100.93 13.21
CA ALA A 64 25.70 99.73 13.31
C ALA A 64 25.56 98.93 14.63
N SER A 65 25.26 99.55 15.78
CA SER A 65 25.11 98.84 17.07
C SER A 65 23.88 97.91 17.08
N GLY A 66 22.79 98.32 16.44
CA GLY A 66 21.56 97.53 16.32
C GLY A 66 21.73 96.29 15.42
N LEU A 67 22.56 96.37 14.38
CA LEU A 67 22.87 95.24 13.51
C LEU A 67 23.80 94.23 14.19
N ARG A 68 24.77 94.71 14.98
CA ARG A 68 25.70 93.85 15.71
C ARG A 68 25.00 93.01 16.78
N GLY A 69 24.06 93.59 17.51
CA GLY A 69 23.23 92.86 18.49
C GLY A 69 22.38 91.77 17.82
N LYS A 70 21.71 92.09 16.71
CA LYS A 70 20.90 91.12 15.93
C LYS A 70 21.72 89.94 15.41
N PHE A 71 22.92 90.21 14.91
CA PHE A 71 23.83 89.16 14.43
C PHE A 71 24.28 88.23 15.56
N VAL A 72 24.63 88.79 16.72
CA VAL A 72 25.02 88.00 17.90
C VAL A 72 23.85 87.14 18.38
N SER A 73 22.62 87.68 18.47
CA SER A 73 21.44 86.90 18.86
C SER A 73 21.08 85.80 17.86
N LEU A 74 21.25 86.05 16.55
CA LEU A 74 21.05 85.02 15.52
C LEU A 74 22.05 83.87 15.69
N ILE A 75 23.33 84.18 15.88
CA ILE A 75 24.36 83.17 16.12
C ILE A 75 24.08 82.38 17.39
N ASP A 76 23.77 83.06 18.49
CA ASP A 76 23.45 82.42 19.77
C ASP A 76 22.23 81.49 19.65
N GLY A 77 21.19 81.94 18.94
CA GLY A 77 20.03 81.12 18.61
C GLY A 77 20.40 79.87 17.81
N MET A 78 21.21 80.00 16.77
CA MET A 78 21.68 78.85 15.98
C MET A 78 22.55 77.88 16.79
N ILE A 79 23.42 78.40 17.67
CA ILE A 79 24.24 77.58 18.56
C ILE A 79 23.35 76.82 19.55
N SER A 80 22.37 77.50 20.14
CA SER A 80 21.42 76.90 21.08
C SER A 80 20.58 75.82 20.42
N GLU A 81 20.03 76.08 19.24
CA GLU A 81 19.28 75.13 18.43
C GLU A 81 20.13 73.90 18.11
N CYS A 82 21.33 74.10 17.57
CA CYS A 82 22.27 73.02 17.25
C CYS A 82 22.66 72.20 18.49
N GLY A 83 22.88 72.84 19.63
CA GLY A 83 23.15 72.15 20.90
C GLY A 83 21.97 71.31 21.39
N SER A 84 20.75 71.83 21.23
CA SER A 84 19.52 71.13 21.60
C SER A 84 19.25 69.92 20.70
N GLU A 85 19.47 70.06 19.39
CA GLU A 85 19.36 68.98 18.41
C GLU A 85 20.41 67.90 18.66
N THR A 86 21.66 68.29 18.94
CA THR A 86 22.75 67.36 19.28
C THR A 86 22.38 66.53 20.51
N SER A 87 21.83 67.17 21.54
CA SER A 87 21.40 66.50 22.77
C SER A 87 20.22 65.55 22.53
N ARG A 88 19.27 65.93 21.66
CA ARG A 88 18.16 65.07 21.23
C ARG A 88 18.69 63.83 20.50
N LEU A 89 19.57 64.02 19.52
CA LEU A 89 20.16 62.95 18.73
C LEU A 89 20.99 61.99 19.59
N ALA A 90 21.75 62.50 20.56
CA ALA A 90 22.50 61.68 21.50
C ALA A 90 21.60 60.75 22.33
N ARG A 91 20.42 61.24 22.74
CA ARG A 91 19.42 60.42 23.45
C ARG A 91 18.82 59.35 22.56
N GLU A 92 18.46 59.71 21.32
CA GLU A 92 17.92 58.77 20.31
C GLU A 92 18.94 57.67 19.96
N LEU A 93 20.23 58.01 19.84
CA LEU A 93 21.29 57.03 19.62
C LEU A 93 21.44 56.06 20.79
N LEU A 94 21.36 56.55 22.03
CA LEU A 94 21.43 55.70 23.22
C LEU A 94 20.22 54.75 23.31
N GLU A 95 19.02 55.24 23.00
CA GLU A 95 17.81 54.43 22.94
C GLU A 95 17.91 53.37 21.82
N LEU A 96 18.36 53.76 20.63
CA LEU A 96 18.55 52.85 19.50
C LEU A 96 19.59 51.78 19.81
N GLN A 97 20.67 52.13 20.51
CA GLN A 97 21.67 51.17 20.99
C GLN A 97 21.06 50.14 21.93
N GLY A 98 20.23 50.57 22.90
CA GLY A 98 19.52 49.67 23.80
C GLY A 98 18.58 48.71 23.06
N ARG A 99 17.78 49.25 22.13
CA ARG A 99 16.86 48.45 21.28
C ARG A 99 17.60 47.48 20.37
N TRP A 100 18.77 47.87 19.86
CA TRP A 100 19.62 46.99 19.06
C TRP A 100 20.12 45.80 19.90
N SER A 101 20.62 46.05 21.11
CA SER A 101 21.04 44.99 22.03
C SER A 101 19.89 44.06 22.43
N GLU A 102 18.69 44.61 22.66
CA GLU A 102 17.48 43.81 22.91
C GLU A 102 17.15 42.88 21.72
N THR A 103 17.16 43.43 20.50
CA THR A 103 16.88 42.67 19.28
C THR A 103 17.94 41.58 19.04
N GLU A 104 19.20 41.87 19.32
CA GLU A 104 20.30 40.91 19.24
C GLU A 104 20.12 39.76 20.25
N ALA A 105 19.74 40.07 21.48
CA ALA A 105 19.44 39.06 22.49
C ALA A 105 18.26 38.16 22.06
N MET A 106 17.18 38.75 21.54
CA MET A 106 16.05 37.97 21.01
C MET A 106 16.46 37.06 19.84
N LEU A 107 17.33 37.53 18.94
CA LEU A 107 17.82 36.74 17.83
C LEU A 107 18.65 35.53 18.30
N THR A 108 19.46 35.71 19.35
CA THR A 108 20.25 34.60 19.91
C THR A 108 19.37 33.55 20.58
N ASP A 109 18.32 33.95 21.31
CA ASP A 109 17.33 33.04 21.88
C ASP A 109 16.56 32.26 20.79
N VAL A 110 16.06 32.96 19.76
CA VAL A 110 15.38 32.33 18.62
C VAL A 110 16.30 31.32 17.92
N LYS A 111 17.57 31.67 17.70
CA LYS A 111 18.56 30.78 17.09
C LYS A 111 18.78 29.51 17.94
N GLY A 112 18.91 29.67 19.26
CA GLY A 112 19.06 28.54 20.19
C GLY A 112 17.83 27.63 20.19
N SER A 113 16.64 28.21 20.32
CA SER A 113 15.35 27.50 20.28
C SER A 113 15.17 26.74 18.96
N HIS A 114 15.49 27.37 17.83
CA HIS A 114 15.43 26.72 16.52
C HIS A 114 16.44 25.57 16.40
N SER A 115 17.67 25.76 16.87
CA SER A 115 18.69 24.69 16.89
C SER A 115 18.21 23.45 17.63
N VAL A 116 17.61 23.61 18.82
CA VAL A 116 17.07 22.49 19.60
C VAL A 116 15.93 21.79 18.86
N LYS A 117 15.03 22.55 18.23
CA LYS A 117 13.92 21.98 17.44
C LYS A 117 14.43 21.19 16.23
N VAL A 118 15.42 21.71 15.51
CA VAL A 118 16.05 21.02 14.37
C VAL A 118 16.68 19.70 14.83
N SER A 119 17.47 19.70 15.89
CA SER A 119 18.10 18.47 16.39
C SER A 119 17.07 17.42 16.82
N LYS A 120 15.94 17.82 17.43
CA LYS A 120 14.85 16.89 17.76
C LYS A 120 14.22 16.26 16.51
N LEU A 121 13.99 17.07 15.47
CA LEU A 121 13.44 16.57 14.21
C LEU A 121 14.40 15.63 13.50
N GLU A 122 15.70 15.92 13.49
CA GLU A 122 16.73 15.05 12.90
C GLU A 122 16.73 13.66 13.55
N ILE A 123 16.62 13.59 14.87
CA ILE A 123 16.51 12.32 15.60
C ILE A 123 15.24 11.56 15.20
N ALA A 124 14.08 12.23 15.21
CA ALA A 124 12.80 11.62 14.86
C ALA A 124 12.76 11.10 13.40
N ILE A 125 13.41 11.82 12.47
CA ILE A 125 13.57 11.37 11.08
C ILE A 125 14.38 10.07 11.03
N GLY A 126 15.50 10.00 11.75
CA GLY A 126 16.33 8.79 11.77
C GLY A 126 15.61 7.55 12.36
N GLU A 127 14.80 7.73 13.40
CA GLU A 127 13.96 6.66 13.96
C GLU A 127 12.92 6.17 12.95
N LEU A 128 12.23 7.10 12.28
CA LEU A 128 11.23 6.79 11.27
C LEU A 128 11.85 6.05 10.06
N GLU A 129 13.02 6.48 9.59
CA GLU A 129 13.76 5.80 8.51
C GLU A 129 14.09 4.36 8.87
N LYS A 130 14.52 4.12 10.12
CA LYS A 130 14.82 2.78 10.62
C LYS A 130 13.58 1.90 10.66
N ASP A 131 12.45 2.41 11.14
CA ASP A 131 11.20 1.65 11.23
C ASP A 131 10.57 1.38 9.87
N LEU A 132 10.68 2.33 8.93
CA LEU A 132 10.32 2.12 7.54
C LEU A 132 11.17 1.00 6.92
N GLY A 133 12.48 0.98 7.19
CA GLY A 133 13.38 -0.09 6.76
C GLY A 133 12.97 -1.48 7.28
N LYS A 134 12.61 -1.59 8.57
CA LYS A 134 12.09 -2.84 9.17
C LYS A 134 10.79 -3.28 8.50
N THR A 135 9.87 -2.34 8.30
CA THR A 135 8.55 -2.59 7.71
C THR A 135 8.67 -3.08 6.27
N ALA A 136 9.51 -2.42 5.46
CA ALA A 136 9.79 -2.82 4.08
C ALA A 136 10.39 -4.25 4.00
N SER A 137 11.30 -4.59 4.92
CA SER A 137 11.90 -5.92 5.00
C SER A 137 10.87 -7.01 5.36
N SER A 138 10.01 -6.74 6.37
CA SER A 138 8.92 -7.65 6.76
C SER A 138 7.94 -7.88 5.61
N LEU A 139 7.49 -6.80 4.97
CA LEU A 139 6.56 -6.85 3.83
C LEU A 139 7.13 -7.66 2.66
N LEU A 140 8.43 -7.55 2.37
CA LEU A 140 9.07 -8.33 1.33
C LEU A 140 9.07 -9.83 1.63
N LYS A 141 9.33 -10.22 2.88
CA LYS A 141 9.27 -11.63 3.33
C LYS A 141 7.84 -12.15 3.20
N GLU A 142 6.87 -11.39 3.66
CA GLU A 142 5.45 -11.75 3.57
C GLU A 142 4.99 -11.89 2.11
N LYS A 143 5.38 -10.97 1.22
CA LYS A 143 5.06 -11.04 -0.22
C LYS A 143 5.58 -12.35 -0.85
N LYS A 144 6.79 -12.77 -0.49
CA LYS A 144 7.36 -14.06 -0.95
C LYS A 144 6.54 -15.25 -0.42
N ALA A 145 6.18 -15.24 0.86
CA ALA A 145 5.36 -16.29 1.46
C ALA A 145 3.96 -16.37 0.83
N ARG A 146 3.29 -15.22 0.60
CA ARG A 146 1.99 -15.16 -0.09
C ARG A 146 2.08 -15.70 -1.52
N LYS A 147 3.16 -15.41 -2.25
CA LYS A 147 3.38 -15.94 -3.60
C LYS A 147 3.49 -17.48 -3.58
N ALA A 148 4.20 -18.04 -2.62
CA ALA A 148 4.32 -19.50 -2.45
C ALA A 148 2.96 -20.15 -2.11
N LYS A 149 2.19 -19.55 -1.19
CA LYS A 149 0.83 -20.01 -0.88
C LYS A 149 -0.11 -19.94 -2.10
N SER A 150 -0.02 -18.87 -2.90
CA SER A 150 -0.81 -18.72 -4.12
C SER A 150 -0.52 -19.82 -5.17
N SER A 151 0.75 -20.22 -5.33
CA SER A 151 1.07 -21.35 -6.22
C SER A 151 0.51 -22.67 -5.72
N GLU A 152 0.49 -22.91 -4.40
CA GLU A 152 -0.06 -24.12 -3.83
C GLU A 152 -1.58 -24.18 -3.98
N ILE A 153 -2.27 -23.07 -3.74
CA ILE A 153 -3.73 -22.96 -4.01
C ILE A 153 -4.03 -23.33 -5.47
N ARG A 154 -3.25 -22.82 -6.44
CA ARG A 154 -3.43 -23.15 -7.86
C ARG A 154 -3.18 -24.64 -8.15
N ARG A 155 -2.22 -25.27 -7.45
CA ARG A 155 -1.95 -26.70 -7.58
C ARG A 155 -3.13 -27.52 -7.07
N LEU A 156 -3.61 -27.21 -5.86
CA LEU A 156 -4.75 -27.87 -5.23
C LEU A 156 -6.04 -27.69 -6.04
N GLN A 157 -6.31 -26.49 -6.56
CA GLN A 157 -7.48 -26.24 -7.41
C GLN A 157 -7.51 -27.15 -8.64
N ARG A 158 -6.37 -27.32 -9.33
CA ARG A 158 -6.27 -28.24 -10.48
C ARG A 158 -6.46 -29.70 -10.08
N GLN A 159 -5.97 -30.09 -8.91
CA GLN A 159 -6.15 -31.45 -8.39
C GLN A 159 -7.64 -31.73 -8.13
N ILE A 160 -8.34 -30.81 -7.46
CA ILE A 160 -9.78 -30.92 -7.19
C ILE A 160 -10.59 -31.03 -8.50
N GLU A 161 -10.26 -30.22 -9.51
CA GLU A 161 -10.94 -30.26 -10.81
C GLU A 161 -10.75 -31.61 -11.53
N ASN A 162 -9.52 -32.15 -11.51
CA ASN A 162 -9.24 -33.47 -12.07
C ASN A 162 -9.97 -34.58 -11.31
N ASP A 163 -9.96 -34.53 -9.97
CA ASP A 163 -10.60 -35.54 -9.13
C ASP A 163 -12.12 -35.53 -9.33
N ALA A 164 -12.75 -34.36 -9.41
CA ALA A 164 -14.17 -34.22 -9.73
C ALA A 164 -14.51 -34.79 -11.12
N GLY A 165 -13.64 -34.59 -12.11
CA GLY A 165 -13.76 -35.18 -13.44
C GLY A 165 -13.67 -36.70 -13.44
N LEU A 166 -12.77 -37.28 -12.62
CA LEU A 166 -12.62 -38.72 -12.46
C LEU A 166 -13.85 -39.36 -11.79
N VAL A 167 -14.34 -38.75 -10.70
CA VAL A 167 -15.54 -39.25 -10.00
C VAL A 167 -16.76 -39.22 -10.92
N SER A 168 -16.97 -38.13 -11.66
CA SER A 168 -18.09 -38.01 -12.59
C SER A 168 -18.05 -39.06 -13.70
N ARG A 169 -16.86 -39.31 -14.24
CA ARG A 169 -16.65 -40.35 -15.26
C ARG A 169 -16.94 -41.73 -14.70
N GLY A 170 -16.40 -42.07 -13.52
CA GLY A 170 -16.64 -43.36 -12.88
C GLY A 170 -18.11 -43.63 -12.58
N ILE A 171 -18.86 -42.61 -12.14
CA ILE A 171 -20.31 -42.72 -11.94
C ILE A 171 -21.03 -42.98 -13.27
N GLN A 172 -20.65 -42.28 -14.33
CA GLN A 172 -21.26 -42.47 -15.65
C GLN A 172 -20.95 -43.85 -16.23
N GLU A 173 -19.70 -44.31 -16.14
CA GLU A 173 -19.28 -45.66 -16.56
C GLU A 173 -20.03 -46.75 -15.78
N ALA A 174 -20.15 -46.62 -14.46
CA ALA A 174 -20.90 -47.57 -13.62
C ALA A 174 -22.39 -47.59 -13.98
N LYS A 175 -23.00 -46.42 -14.24
CA LYS A 175 -24.38 -46.31 -14.70
C LYS A 175 -24.59 -46.99 -16.05
N ASP A 176 -23.67 -46.78 -16.99
CA ASP A 176 -23.75 -47.36 -18.33
C ASP A 176 -23.55 -48.88 -18.30
N ALA A 177 -22.65 -49.38 -17.44
CA ALA A 177 -22.47 -50.80 -17.20
C ALA A 177 -23.74 -51.45 -16.63
N LEU A 178 -24.33 -50.85 -15.58
CA LEU A 178 -25.57 -51.35 -14.97
C LEU A 178 -26.74 -51.36 -15.98
N SER A 179 -26.87 -50.30 -16.79
CA SER A 179 -27.92 -50.20 -17.81
C SER A 179 -27.76 -51.29 -18.87
N SER A 180 -26.52 -51.53 -19.31
CA SER A 180 -26.20 -52.59 -20.27
C SER A 180 -26.51 -53.98 -19.70
N GLU A 181 -26.18 -54.22 -18.43
CA GLU A 181 -26.51 -55.49 -17.76
C GLU A 181 -28.03 -55.69 -17.65
N PHE A 182 -28.76 -54.66 -17.23
CA PHE A 182 -30.22 -54.73 -17.12
C PHE A 182 -30.88 -55.00 -18.48
N GLN A 183 -30.40 -54.33 -19.54
CA GLN A 183 -30.89 -54.56 -20.90
C GLN A 183 -30.60 -56.00 -21.38
N ALA A 184 -29.40 -56.53 -21.10
CA ALA A 184 -29.06 -57.91 -21.43
C ALA A 184 -29.97 -58.91 -20.70
N ARG A 185 -30.27 -58.67 -19.41
CA ARG A 185 -31.23 -59.49 -18.64
C ARG A 185 -32.64 -59.41 -19.21
N LEU A 186 -33.14 -58.22 -19.54
CA LEU A 186 -34.45 -58.05 -20.18
C LEU A 186 -34.53 -58.77 -21.53
N ALA A 187 -33.47 -58.70 -22.34
CA ALA A 187 -33.41 -59.43 -23.61
C ALA A 187 -33.47 -60.96 -23.39
N LYS A 188 -32.74 -61.48 -22.39
CA LYS A 188 -32.80 -62.90 -22.03
C LYS A 188 -34.21 -63.31 -21.57
N ILE A 189 -34.86 -62.52 -20.70
CA ILE A 189 -36.25 -62.76 -20.25
C ILE A 189 -37.22 -62.72 -21.43
N SER A 190 -37.12 -61.73 -22.32
CA SER A 190 -37.98 -61.62 -23.50
C SER A 190 -37.84 -62.85 -24.41
N SER A 191 -36.62 -63.35 -24.61
CA SER A 191 -36.39 -64.59 -25.35
C SER A 191 -37.07 -65.79 -24.69
N PHE A 192 -37.00 -65.92 -23.36
CA PHE A 192 -37.69 -67.01 -22.64
C PHE A 192 -39.20 -66.94 -22.78
N LEU A 193 -39.79 -65.75 -22.64
CA LEU A 193 -41.24 -65.55 -22.80
C LEU A 193 -41.69 -65.91 -24.22
N GLY A 194 -40.91 -65.53 -25.24
CA GLY A 194 -41.17 -65.92 -26.63
C GLY A 194 -41.17 -67.45 -26.82
N SER A 195 -40.20 -68.15 -26.21
CA SER A 195 -40.16 -69.62 -26.22
C SER A 195 -41.36 -70.25 -25.51
N LEU A 196 -41.75 -69.72 -24.34
CA LEU A 196 -42.89 -70.21 -23.58
C LEU A 196 -44.21 -70.03 -24.33
N GLU A 197 -44.39 -68.91 -25.01
CA GLU A 197 -45.55 -68.66 -25.87
C GLU A 197 -45.61 -69.65 -27.05
N CYS A 198 -44.46 -70.01 -27.63
CA CYS A 198 -44.39 -71.05 -28.65
C CYS A 198 -44.84 -72.42 -28.12
N ILE A 199 -44.38 -72.81 -26.93
CA ILE A 199 -44.81 -74.06 -26.27
C ILE A 199 -46.32 -74.05 -26.04
N ARG A 200 -46.87 -72.98 -25.45
CA ARG A 200 -48.31 -72.85 -25.21
C ARG A 200 -49.13 -72.97 -26.49
N ASN A 201 -48.72 -72.30 -27.57
CA ASN A 201 -49.43 -72.35 -28.85
C ASN A 201 -49.37 -73.75 -29.48
N ARG A 202 -48.25 -74.46 -29.33
CA ARG A 202 -48.11 -75.85 -29.76
C ARG A 202 -49.07 -76.77 -28.99
N ASP A 203 -49.09 -76.65 -27.67
CA ASP A 203 -49.94 -77.49 -26.80
C ASP A 203 -51.44 -77.24 -27.07
N LEU A 204 -51.84 -75.98 -27.33
CA LEU A 204 -53.21 -75.63 -27.73
C LEU A 204 -53.61 -76.21 -29.10
N ALA A 205 -52.68 -76.23 -30.07
CA ALA A 205 -52.90 -76.86 -31.37
C ALA A 205 -53.08 -78.38 -31.26
N LEU A 206 -52.27 -79.05 -30.41
CA LEU A 206 -52.41 -80.47 -30.12
C LEU A 206 -53.77 -80.79 -29.48
N ALA A 207 -54.19 -80.01 -28.47
CA ALA A 207 -55.49 -80.17 -27.83
C ALA A 207 -56.68 -80.01 -28.80
N THR A 208 -56.54 -79.16 -29.83
CA THR A 208 -57.57 -78.97 -30.87
C THR A 208 -57.69 -80.19 -31.79
N ILE A 209 -56.59 -80.88 -32.07
CA ILE A 209 -56.57 -82.12 -32.87
C ILE A 209 -57.09 -83.31 -32.04
N GLU A 210 -56.84 -83.33 -30.74
CA GLU A 210 -57.20 -84.42 -29.81
C GLU A 210 -58.65 -84.36 -29.30
N GLY A 211 -59.37 -83.26 -29.53
CA GLY A 211 -60.81 -83.11 -29.26
C GLY A 211 -61.75 -84.08 -30.01
N GLY A 212 -61.20 -85.07 -30.73
CA GLY A 212 -61.93 -86.18 -31.35
C GLY A 212 -61.82 -87.54 -30.63
N MET A 213 -60.95 -87.71 -29.62
CA MET A 213 -60.82 -89.00 -28.91
C MET A 213 -60.65 -88.82 -27.40
N ALA A 214 -61.61 -89.34 -26.63
CA ALA A 214 -61.47 -89.56 -25.21
C ALA A 214 -60.48 -90.71 -24.96
N GLY A 215 -59.30 -90.42 -24.41
CA GLY A 215 -58.38 -91.44 -23.92
C GLY A 215 -56.99 -90.91 -23.55
N ASP A 216 -56.71 -90.88 -22.25
CA ASP A 216 -55.41 -90.76 -21.58
C ASP A 216 -54.43 -89.68 -22.07
N LEU A 217 -54.55 -88.51 -21.44
CA LEU A 217 -53.56 -87.44 -21.47
C LEU A 217 -52.26 -87.90 -20.78
N ALA A 218 -51.39 -88.56 -21.53
CA ALA A 218 -50.03 -88.86 -21.07
C ALA A 218 -49.31 -87.54 -20.76
N VAL A 219 -48.84 -87.42 -19.51
CA VAL A 219 -48.03 -86.29 -19.03
C VAL A 219 -46.82 -86.14 -19.95
N VAL A 220 -46.84 -85.10 -20.79
CA VAL A 220 -45.66 -84.67 -21.53
C VAL A 220 -44.71 -84.09 -20.49
N ASP A 221 -43.72 -84.90 -20.12
CA ASP A 221 -42.56 -84.53 -19.29
C ASP A 221 -41.72 -83.52 -20.09
N GLY A 222 -42.19 -82.28 -20.08
CA GLY A 222 -41.56 -81.17 -20.75
C GLY A 222 -40.60 -80.46 -19.79
N ASP A 223 -39.48 -80.01 -20.35
CA ASP A 223 -38.37 -79.21 -19.80
C ASP A 223 -38.77 -77.88 -19.09
N PHE A 224 -40.03 -77.75 -18.67
CA PHE A 224 -40.58 -76.59 -18.00
C PHE A 224 -39.84 -76.28 -16.69
N ASP A 225 -39.46 -77.32 -15.94
CA ASP A 225 -38.64 -77.15 -14.73
C ASP A 225 -37.25 -76.59 -15.04
N LEU A 226 -36.66 -76.98 -16.18
CA LEU A 226 -35.38 -76.45 -16.64
C LEU A 226 -35.50 -74.98 -17.09
N ILE A 227 -36.59 -74.64 -17.79
CA ILE A 227 -36.90 -73.26 -18.20
C ILE A 227 -37.16 -72.38 -16.97
N LEU A 228 -37.87 -72.90 -15.97
CA LEU A 228 -38.17 -72.16 -14.74
C LEU A 228 -36.92 -71.97 -13.87
N ALA A 229 -36.03 -72.98 -13.82
CA ALA A 229 -34.74 -72.88 -13.14
C ALA A 229 -33.82 -71.84 -13.80
N ASP A 230 -33.74 -71.81 -15.14
CA ASP A 230 -32.91 -70.85 -15.88
C ASP A 230 -33.47 -69.42 -15.78
N LEU A 231 -34.80 -69.25 -15.79
CA LEU A 231 -35.45 -67.95 -15.52
C LEU A 231 -35.20 -67.47 -14.08
N LYS A 232 -35.32 -68.37 -13.10
CA LYS A 232 -35.06 -68.04 -11.70
C LYS A 232 -33.61 -67.64 -11.46
N SER A 233 -32.66 -68.32 -12.12
CA SER A 233 -31.24 -67.94 -12.12
C SER A 233 -31.01 -66.55 -12.73
N ALA A 234 -31.68 -66.21 -13.83
CA ALA A 234 -31.56 -64.89 -14.47
C ALA A 234 -32.15 -63.74 -13.62
N CYS A 235 -33.17 -64.02 -12.80
CA CYS A 235 -33.85 -63.03 -11.95
C CYS A 235 -33.18 -62.81 -10.59
N LEU A 236 -32.25 -63.67 -10.17
CA LEU A 236 -31.43 -63.41 -8.99
C LEU A 236 -30.38 -62.36 -9.37
N LEU A 237 -30.60 -61.11 -8.94
CA LEU A 237 -29.57 -60.09 -8.97
C LEU A 237 -28.42 -60.55 -8.04
N PRO A 238 -27.15 -60.34 -8.41
CA PRO A 238 -26.07 -60.29 -7.43
C PRO A 238 -26.50 -59.18 -6.46
N MET A 239 -26.87 -59.56 -5.25
CA MET A 239 -27.06 -58.60 -4.17
C MET A 239 -25.78 -57.78 -4.13
N CYS A 240 -25.88 -56.49 -4.47
CA CYS A 240 -24.75 -55.59 -4.46
C CYS A 240 -24.15 -55.65 -3.07
N SER A 241 -22.94 -56.23 -2.98
CA SER A 241 -22.15 -56.31 -1.76
C SER A 241 -22.12 -54.94 -1.11
N GLU A 242 -22.40 -54.91 0.20
CA GLU A 242 -22.30 -53.77 1.10
C GLU A 242 -21.16 -52.84 0.68
N GLY A 243 -21.48 -51.57 0.43
CA GLY A 243 -20.48 -50.55 0.10
C GLY A 243 -19.46 -50.40 1.22
N PRO A 244 -18.26 -49.87 0.91
CA PRO A 244 -17.20 -49.75 1.91
C PRO A 244 -17.68 -48.85 3.05
N GLU A 245 -17.71 -49.45 4.24
CA GLU A 245 -17.99 -48.82 5.52
C GLU A 245 -17.15 -47.55 5.66
N GLY A 246 -17.84 -46.40 5.57
CA GLY A 246 -17.24 -45.09 5.68
C GLY A 246 -16.58 -44.95 7.05
N LYS A 247 -15.25 -44.96 7.07
CA LYS A 247 -14.50 -44.53 8.24
C LYS A 247 -14.71 -43.03 8.42
N ASP A 248 -15.38 -42.67 9.51
CA ASP A 248 -15.47 -41.29 9.97
C ASP A 248 -14.06 -40.68 10.08
N PRO A 249 -13.83 -39.48 9.51
CA PRO A 249 -12.60 -38.76 9.78
C PRO A 249 -12.63 -38.30 11.24
N VAL A 250 -11.80 -38.93 12.07
CA VAL A 250 -11.47 -38.44 13.41
C VAL A 250 -11.00 -36.99 13.27
N LEU A 251 -11.86 -36.07 13.70
CA LEU A 251 -11.52 -34.66 13.89
C LEU A 251 -10.48 -34.60 15.02
N GLY A 252 -9.21 -34.60 14.62
CA GLY A 252 -8.09 -34.25 15.49
C GLY A 252 -8.23 -32.79 15.91
N GLY A 253 -8.78 -32.58 17.09
CA GLY A 253 -8.72 -31.30 17.78
C GLY A 253 -7.29 -30.99 18.16
N ASP A 254 -6.65 -30.13 17.36
CA ASP A 254 -5.36 -29.54 17.68
C ASP A 254 -5.58 -28.50 18.79
N ALA A 255 -5.21 -28.88 20.01
CA ALA A 255 -5.20 -28.00 21.15
C ALA A 255 -4.10 -26.96 20.96
N ALA A 256 -4.49 -25.75 20.57
CA ALA A 256 -3.64 -24.58 20.58
C ALA A 256 -3.08 -24.35 22.00
N PRO A 257 -1.75 -24.19 22.19
CA PRO A 257 -1.23 -23.63 23.42
C PRO A 257 -1.63 -22.15 23.48
N GLY A 258 -2.41 -21.79 24.50
CA GLY A 258 -2.67 -20.41 24.85
C GLY A 258 -1.34 -19.67 25.06
N LEU A 259 -1.09 -18.68 24.23
CA LEU A 259 -0.08 -17.65 24.46
C LEU A 259 -0.66 -16.72 25.53
N ASP A 260 -0.27 -16.96 26.77
CA ASP A 260 -0.53 -16.02 27.86
C ASP A 260 0.20 -14.69 27.59
N GLU A 261 -0.59 -13.65 27.73
CA GLU A 261 -0.28 -12.24 27.61
C GLU A 261 0.64 -11.81 28.75
N VAL A 262 1.89 -11.46 28.45
CA VAL A 262 2.77 -10.75 29.40
C VAL A 262 2.61 -9.25 29.16
N THR A 263 1.85 -8.62 30.06
CA THR A 263 1.65 -7.18 30.15
C THR A 263 2.10 -6.70 31.53
N GLY A 264 2.90 -5.63 31.57
CA GLY A 264 3.30 -4.89 32.79
C GLY A 264 4.77 -5.08 33.17
N GLU A 265 5.64 -4.12 32.83
CA GLU A 265 6.12 -3.02 33.70
C GLU A 265 7.06 -3.50 34.82
N GLU A 266 8.31 -2.98 34.86
CA GLU A 266 8.85 -2.22 36.00
C GLU A 266 10.33 -1.79 35.77
N GLY A 267 10.56 -0.46 35.82
CA GLY A 267 11.66 0.20 36.52
C GLY A 267 13.13 0.00 36.11
N ALA A 268 13.72 1.01 35.46
CA ALA A 268 14.96 1.70 35.89
C ALA A 268 15.18 2.98 35.08
#